data_AF-A0AAW1MW10-F1
#
_entry.id   AF-A0AAW1MW10-F1
#
_cell.length_a   1.000
_cell.length_b   1.000
_cell.length_c   1.000
_cell.angle_alpha   90.00
_cell.angle_beta   90.00
_cell.angle_gamma   90.00
#
_symmetry.space_group_name_H-M   'P 1'
#
loop_
_entity.id
_entity.type
_entity.pdbx_description
1 polymer ?
#
loop_
_entity_poly.entity_id
_entity_poly.type
_entity_poly.pdbx_seq_one_letter_code
_entity_poly.pdbx_strand_id
1 'polypeptide(L)'
;MSTNKTDTLDLSVFGAALTSETLLNALKARENADFLENLPPKVQKRVEVLKQIQSEHDELEAKFFEERRALEDKYEKMYQPLYAKRYDVVNGVVEVDGVSNEPADQEADKLAEEKGVPNFWLTAVKTNEVLADSIQEQDEEALKYLKDIKWYRIDVPKDDNQKGEVTKGFKLEFFFDPNPYFKNAVLTKTYFMIDEDEPILEKAIGTEIEWYPGKCLTEKILKKKPKKGSKNAKPITKTETVDSFFNFFSPPEVPDDDEDIEEEAAEELQALMEQDYDVGSTIREKIIPHAVSWFTGEAAQDDDFGDLDDEDIEDDEDEDDDDDEDEEDEDEEDDDEDDDVDEKRTKSQKKGSAKTIGEAQPAGERPPECKQQ
;
A
#
# COMPACT_ATOMS: atom_id res chain seq x y z
N MET A 1 -41.83 -38.71 -25.18
CA MET A 1 -42.62 -37.49 -24.90
C MET A 1 -41.88 -36.75 -23.80
N SER A 2 -41.64 -35.45 -24.00
CA SER A 2 -40.81 -34.65 -23.09
C SER A 2 -41.66 -33.99 -22.01
N THR A 3 -41.11 -33.90 -20.80
CA THR A 3 -41.37 -32.81 -19.83
C THR A 3 -40.12 -32.58 -19.00
N ASN A 4 -39.11 -31.89 -19.57
CA ASN A 4 -38.13 -31.22 -18.72
C ASN A 4 -38.85 -30.02 -18.08
N LYS A 5 -38.72 -29.85 -16.77
CA LYS A 5 -39.02 -28.56 -16.15
C LYS A 5 -37.90 -27.60 -16.52
N THR A 6 -38.27 -26.41 -16.98
CA THR A 6 -37.45 -25.22 -16.85
C THR A 6 -37.73 -24.64 -15.47
N ASP A 7 -36.79 -24.78 -14.52
CA ASP A 7 -36.90 -24.06 -13.26
C ASP A 7 -36.54 -22.59 -13.53
N THR A 8 -37.58 -21.77 -13.70
CA THR A 8 -37.47 -20.32 -13.83
C THR A 8 -37.06 -19.73 -12.49
N LEU A 9 -35.88 -19.09 -12.42
CA LEU A 9 -35.44 -18.36 -11.24
C LEU A 9 -36.44 -17.23 -10.92
N ASP A 10 -37.13 -17.35 -9.78
CA ASP A 10 -38.12 -16.38 -9.32
C ASP A 10 -37.42 -15.23 -8.59
N LEU A 11 -37.12 -14.17 -9.35
CA LEU A 11 -36.49 -12.95 -8.85
C LEU A 11 -37.38 -12.14 -7.89
N SER A 12 -38.63 -12.54 -7.63
CA SER A 12 -39.51 -11.83 -6.68
C SER A 12 -39.19 -12.07 -5.20
N VAL A 13 -38.21 -12.93 -4.88
CA VAL A 13 -37.82 -13.30 -3.51
C VAL A 13 -36.74 -12.40 -2.92
N PHE A 14 -35.90 -11.74 -3.73
CA PHE A 14 -34.81 -10.88 -3.24
C PHE A 14 -35.29 -9.47 -2.88
N GLY A 15 -35.91 -9.36 -1.71
CA GLY A 15 -36.36 -8.10 -1.11
C GLY A 15 -35.26 -7.31 -0.38
N ALA A 16 -34.07 -7.21 -0.98
CA ALA A 16 -32.95 -6.41 -0.51
C ALA A 16 -32.43 -5.54 -1.65
N ALA A 17 -31.83 -4.38 -1.34
CA ALA A 17 -31.20 -3.54 -2.35
C ALA A 17 -30.00 -4.29 -2.95
N LEU A 18 -30.04 -4.54 -4.26
CA LEU A 18 -28.87 -4.99 -5.01
C LEU A 18 -28.06 -3.73 -5.35
N THR A 19 -26.84 -3.64 -4.83
CA THR A 19 -25.91 -2.55 -5.14
C THR A 19 -25.64 -2.46 -6.64
N SER A 20 -25.22 -1.28 -7.11
CA SER A 20 -24.84 -1.06 -8.52
C SER A 20 -23.81 -2.10 -8.99
N GLU A 21 -22.84 -2.44 -8.14
CA GLU A 21 -21.81 -3.43 -8.46
C GLU A 21 -22.35 -4.87 -8.54
N THR A 22 -23.21 -5.29 -7.61
CA THR A 22 -23.82 -6.64 -7.67
C THR A 22 -24.75 -6.79 -8.88
N LEU A 23 -25.44 -5.73 -9.30
CA LEU A 23 -26.17 -5.70 -10.57
C LEU A 23 -25.24 -5.77 -11.78
N LEU A 24 -24.15 -5.01 -11.78
CA LEU A 24 -23.16 -4.99 -12.87
C LEU A 24 -22.46 -6.36 -13.02
N ASN A 25 -22.09 -6.99 -11.91
CA ASN A 25 -21.46 -8.31 -11.91
C ASN A 25 -22.46 -9.42 -12.29
N ALA A 26 -23.75 -9.30 -11.91
CA ALA A 26 -24.81 -10.17 -12.42
C ALA A 26 -25.08 -9.98 -13.93
N LEU A 27 -24.96 -8.76 -14.46
CA LEU A 27 -25.04 -8.48 -15.90
C LEU A 27 -23.85 -9.07 -16.67
N LYS A 28 -22.61 -8.83 -16.22
CA LYS A 28 -21.39 -9.45 -16.77
C LYS A 28 -21.48 -10.98 -16.75
N ALA A 29 -21.96 -11.58 -15.65
CA ALA A 29 -22.15 -13.03 -15.54
C ALA A 29 -23.20 -13.56 -16.54
N ARG A 30 -24.26 -12.79 -16.80
CA ARG A 30 -25.29 -13.11 -17.80
C ARG A 30 -24.78 -13.00 -19.23
N GLU A 31 -24.06 -11.94 -19.58
CA GLU A 31 -23.45 -11.78 -20.91
C GLU A 31 -22.43 -12.90 -21.19
N ASN A 32 -21.66 -13.30 -20.17
CA ASN A 32 -20.79 -14.47 -20.25
C ASN A 32 -21.55 -15.80 -20.40
N ALA A 33 -22.72 -15.96 -19.77
CA ALA A 33 -23.58 -17.13 -19.97
C ALA A 33 -24.15 -17.16 -21.39
N ASP A 34 -24.68 -16.04 -21.88
CA ASP A 34 -25.19 -15.89 -23.26
C ASP A 34 -24.07 -16.14 -24.29
N PHE A 35 -22.83 -15.70 -24.02
CA PHE A 35 -21.65 -16.04 -24.85
C PHE A 35 -21.39 -17.55 -24.89
N LEU A 36 -21.38 -18.23 -23.74
CA LEU A 36 -21.16 -19.68 -23.65
C LEU A 36 -22.26 -20.50 -24.38
N GLU A 37 -23.53 -20.07 -24.31
CA GLU A 37 -24.62 -20.71 -25.05
C GLU A 37 -24.49 -20.54 -26.57
N ASN A 38 -23.89 -19.45 -27.04
CA ASN A 38 -23.63 -19.21 -28.47
C ASN A 38 -22.38 -19.95 -29.03
N LEU A 39 -21.54 -20.55 -28.18
CA LEU A 39 -20.39 -21.33 -28.65
C LEU A 39 -20.84 -22.62 -29.39
N PRO A 40 -20.12 -23.05 -30.45
CA PRO A 40 -20.45 -24.30 -31.14
C PRO A 40 -20.43 -25.51 -30.18
N PRO A 41 -21.31 -26.53 -30.32
CA PRO A 41 -21.42 -27.64 -29.35
C PRO A 41 -20.13 -28.44 -29.11
N LYS A 42 -19.19 -28.44 -30.05
CA LYS A 42 -17.85 -29.04 -29.89
C LYS A 42 -16.91 -28.21 -29.01
N VAL A 43 -17.14 -26.90 -28.93
CA VAL A 43 -16.43 -25.95 -28.04
C VAL A 43 -17.06 -25.95 -26.66
N GLN A 44 -18.40 -25.94 -26.55
CA GLN A 44 -19.11 -26.08 -25.26
C GLN A 44 -18.62 -27.31 -24.48
N LYS A 45 -18.53 -28.47 -25.12
CA LYS A 45 -17.99 -29.71 -24.51
C LYS A 45 -16.50 -29.64 -24.14
N ARG A 46 -15.73 -28.72 -24.71
CA ARG A 46 -14.35 -28.45 -24.27
C ARG A 46 -14.34 -27.57 -23.03
N VAL A 47 -15.20 -26.53 -22.99
CA VAL A 47 -15.38 -25.68 -21.79
C VAL A 47 -15.91 -26.50 -20.61
N GLU A 48 -16.82 -27.45 -20.84
CA GLU A 48 -17.31 -28.41 -19.83
C GLU A 48 -16.15 -29.23 -19.22
N VAL A 49 -15.22 -29.72 -20.04
CA VAL A 49 -14.01 -30.42 -19.57
C VAL A 49 -13.02 -29.47 -18.89
N LEU A 50 -12.86 -28.24 -19.37
CA LEU A 50 -12.01 -27.23 -18.72
C LEU A 50 -12.55 -26.83 -17.33
N LYS A 51 -13.88 -26.74 -17.16
CA LYS A 51 -14.50 -26.52 -15.85
C LYS A 51 -14.29 -27.68 -14.88
N GLN A 52 -14.28 -28.92 -15.37
CA GLN A 52 -13.91 -30.07 -14.54
C GLN A 52 -12.43 -30.02 -14.11
N ILE A 53 -11.52 -29.64 -15.02
CA ILE A 53 -10.09 -29.45 -14.71
C ILE A 53 -9.90 -28.30 -13.70
N GLN A 54 -10.65 -27.21 -13.83
CA GLN A 54 -10.63 -26.11 -12.85
C GLN A 54 -11.09 -26.61 -11.48
N SER A 55 -12.22 -27.32 -11.39
CA SER A 55 -12.69 -27.91 -10.12
C SER A 55 -11.67 -28.86 -9.48
N GLU A 56 -10.84 -29.54 -10.27
CA GLU A 56 -9.74 -30.39 -9.79
C GLU A 56 -8.50 -29.56 -9.34
N HIS A 57 -8.29 -28.37 -9.90
CA HIS A 57 -7.32 -27.37 -9.43
C HIS A 57 -7.76 -26.75 -8.10
N ASP A 58 -8.97 -26.20 -8.05
CA ASP A 58 -9.57 -25.55 -6.88
C ASP A 58 -9.57 -26.50 -5.67
N GLU A 59 -9.83 -27.80 -5.91
CA GLU A 59 -9.72 -28.85 -4.90
C GLU A 59 -8.30 -29.06 -4.36
N LEU A 60 -7.24 -28.86 -5.15
CA LEU A 60 -5.85 -28.97 -4.72
C LEU A 60 -5.36 -27.69 -4.02
N GLU A 61 -5.78 -26.54 -4.55
CA GLU A 61 -5.50 -25.21 -4.03
C GLU A 61 -6.07 -25.02 -2.62
N ALA A 62 -7.32 -25.43 -2.37
CA ALA A 62 -7.90 -25.45 -1.03
C ALA A 62 -7.11 -26.31 -0.03
N LYS A 63 -6.49 -27.41 -0.48
CA LYS A 63 -5.61 -28.25 0.36
C LYS A 63 -4.25 -27.58 0.61
N PHE A 64 -3.70 -26.90 -0.41
CA PHE A 64 -2.48 -26.11 -0.27
C PHE A 64 -2.67 -24.99 0.77
N PHE A 65 -3.80 -24.27 0.74
CA PHE A 65 -4.08 -23.23 1.74
C PHE A 65 -4.34 -23.81 3.15
N GLU A 66 -4.99 -24.97 3.28
CA GLU A 66 -5.10 -25.68 4.58
C GLU A 66 -3.70 -26.05 5.15
N GLU A 67 -2.81 -26.60 4.32
CA GLU A 67 -1.44 -26.97 4.73
C GLU A 67 -0.56 -25.73 5.00
N ARG A 68 -0.65 -24.67 4.17
CA ARG A 68 0.03 -23.37 4.35
C ARG A 68 -0.34 -22.76 5.69
N ARG A 69 -1.64 -22.63 5.95
CA ARG A 69 -2.17 -22.05 7.18
C ARG A 69 -1.77 -22.85 8.41
N ALA A 70 -1.84 -24.18 8.35
CA ALA A 70 -1.38 -25.06 9.43
C ALA A 70 0.14 -24.98 9.69
N LEU A 71 0.93 -24.70 8.65
CA LEU A 71 2.37 -24.47 8.76
C LEU A 71 2.67 -23.12 9.44
N GLU A 72 2.02 -22.05 9.00
CA GLU A 72 2.13 -20.71 9.61
C GLU A 72 1.72 -20.74 11.08
N ASP A 73 0.58 -21.36 11.40
CA ASP A 73 0.09 -21.59 12.76
C ASP A 73 1.10 -22.30 13.66
N LYS A 74 1.89 -23.22 13.09
CA LYS A 74 2.94 -23.96 13.79
C LYS A 74 4.17 -23.07 14.01
N TYR A 75 4.58 -22.25 13.04
CA TYR A 75 5.74 -21.37 13.16
C TYR A 75 5.47 -20.16 14.06
N GLU A 76 4.29 -19.55 14.01
CA GLU A 76 3.90 -18.48 14.94
C GLU A 76 4.06 -18.93 16.40
N LYS A 77 3.56 -20.13 16.73
CA LYS A 77 3.68 -20.75 18.07
C LYS A 77 5.15 -21.03 18.48
N MET A 78 6.08 -21.10 17.54
CA MET A 78 7.53 -21.19 17.79
C MET A 78 8.22 -19.82 17.87
N TYR A 79 7.66 -18.77 17.26
CA TYR A 79 8.15 -17.39 17.34
C TYR A 79 7.68 -16.66 18.60
N GLN A 80 6.47 -16.92 19.12
CA GLN A 80 5.95 -16.27 20.33
C GLN A 80 6.92 -16.35 21.54
N PRO A 81 7.61 -17.49 21.84
CA PRO A 81 8.64 -17.56 22.88
C PRO A 81 9.94 -16.76 22.59
N LEU A 82 10.19 -16.39 21.34
CA LEU A 82 11.32 -15.53 20.95
C LEU A 82 10.94 -14.06 21.09
N TYR A 83 9.74 -13.66 20.66
CA TYR A 83 9.21 -12.31 20.87
C TYR A 83 9.06 -11.99 22.37
N ALA A 84 8.64 -12.95 23.20
CA ALA A 84 8.64 -12.78 24.66
C ALA A 84 10.05 -12.50 25.24
N LYS A 85 11.09 -13.19 24.74
CA LYS A 85 12.48 -12.90 25.15
C LYS A 85 12.97 -11.55 24.65
N ARG A 86 12.60 -11.14 23.43
CA ARG A 86 12.88 -9.79 22.91
C ARG A 86 12.26 -8.74 23.83
N TYR A 87 10.98 -8.91 24.20
CA TYR A 87 10.31 -8.02 25.14
C TYR A 87 11.07 -7.89 26.47
N ASP A 88 11.45 -9.01 27.09
CA ASP A 88 12.17 -9.03 28.37
C ASP A 88 13.51 -8.30 28.32
N VAL A 89 14.25 -8.39 27.20
CA VAL A 89 15.52 -7.69 26.99
C VAL A 89 15.29 -6.21 26.67
N VAL A 90 14.42 -5.89 25.70
CA VAL A 90 14.11 -4.50 25.28
C VAL A 90 13.57 -3.67 26.44
N ASN A 91 12.84 -4.28 27.38
CA ASN A 91 12.26 -3.59 28.53
C ASN A 91 13.09 -3.69 29.82
N GLY A 92 14.29 -4.30 29.78
CA GLY A 92 15.16 -4.42 30.96
C GLY A 92 14.54 -5.22 32.11
N VAL A 93 13.73 -6.24 31.77
CA VAL A 93 13.13 -7.20 32.71
C VAL A 93 14.16 -8.27 33.10
N VAL A 94 15.05 -8.62 32.16
CA VAL A 94 16.14 -9.59 32.34
C VAL A 94 17.47 -8.91 32.00
N GLU A 95 18.38 -8.88 32.98
CA GLU A 95 19.78 -8.47 32.78
C GLU A 95 20.51 -9.51 31.90
N VAL A 96 21.30 -9.05 30.93
CA VAL A 96 21.99 -9.94 29.97
C VAL A 96 23.43 -10.19 30.42
N ASP A 97 23.83 -11.46 30.50
CA ASP A 97 25.21 -11.88 30.81
C ASP A 97 26.20 -11.28 29.79
N GLY A 98 27.01 -10.33 30.26
CA GLY A 98 27.97 -9.58 29.43
C GLY A 98 28.01 -8.08 29.72
N VAL A 99 26.92 -7.51 30.28
CA VAL A 99 26.86 -6.13 30.76
C VAL A 99 27.85 -5.95 31.91
N SER A 100 29.06 -5.54 31.56
CA SER A 100 30.18 -5.40 32.48
C SER A 100 30.22 -3.96 32.99
N ASN A 101 30.20 -3.80 34.32
CA ASN A 101 30.40 -2.49 34.97
C ASN A 101 31.87 -2.04 34.88
N GLU A 102 32.39 -1.89 33.66
CA GLU A 102 33.55 -1.05 33.42
C GLU A 102 33.15 0.42 33.59
N PRO A 103 34.02 1.29 34.14
CA PRO A 103 33.69 2.69 34.38
C PRO A 103 33.71 3.47 33.06
N ALA A 104 32.57 3.53 32.38
CA ALA A 104 32.37 4.38 31.22
C ALA A 104 32.49 5.88 31.59
N ASP A 105 32.79 6.72 30.61
CA ASP A 105 32.99 8.16 30.82
C ASP A 105 31.70 8.87 31.30
N GLN A 106 31.86 10.06 31.90
CA GLN A 106 30.82 10.80 32.65
C GLN A 106 29.59 11.24 31.84
N GLU A 107 29.54 10.96 30.54
CA GLU A 107 28.33 11.11 29.70
C GLU A 107 27.53 9.81 29.60
N ALA A 108 28.18 8.64 29.60
CA ALA A 108 27.54 7.33 29.60
C ALA A 108 26.83 7.02 30.93
N ASP A 109 27.36 7.55 32.05
CA ASP A 109 26.76 7.48 33.40
C ASP A 109 25.30 8.00 33.45
N LYS A 110 24.85 8.78 32.46
CA LYS A 110 23.45 9.24 32.32
C LYS A 110 22.57 8.34 31.46
N LEU A 111 23.15 7.62 30.49
CA LEU A 111 22.43 6.62 29.70
C LEU A 111 22.27 5.32 30.49
N ALA A 112 23.19 5.03 31.42
CA ALA A 112 23.16 3.87 32.30
C ALA A 112 22.02 3.86 33.34
N GLU A 113 21.25 4.94 33.49
CA GLU A 113 20.01 4.92 34.31
C GLU A 113 18.78 4.40 33.52
N GLU A 114 18.83 4.34 32.18
CA GLU A 114 17.73 3.83 31.36
C GLU A 114 17.78 2.29 31.26
N LYS A 115 16.62 1.64 31.47
CA LYS A 115 16.52 0.18 31.49
C LYS A 115 16.17 -0.40 30.12
N GLY A 116 16.88 -1.47 29.75
CA GLY A 116 16.61 -2.21 28.51
C GLY A 116 17.27 -1.55 27.31
N VAL A 117 16.51 -1.38 26.22
CA VAL A 117 16.97 -0.75 24.97
C VAL A 117 16.10 0.49 24.71
N PRO A 118 16.57 1.70 25.08
CA PRO A 118 15.79 2.92 24.93
C PRO A 118 15.35 3.17 23.49
N ASN A 119 14.11 3.64 23.33
CA ASN A 119 13.51 4.00 22.03
C ASN A 119 13.45 2.86 20.99
N PHE A 120 13.68 1.59 21.36
CA PHE A 120 13.81 0.45 20.42
C PHE A 120 12.76 0.44 19.31
N TRP A 121 11.48 0.53 19.66
CA TRP A 121 10.39 0.50 18.69
C TRP A 121 10.24 1.80 17.90
N LEU A 122 10.50 2.97 18.51
CA LEU A 122 10.52 4.25 17.79
C LEU A 122 11.60 4.24 16.71
N THR A 123 12.82 3.80 17.03
CA THR A 123 13.91 3.67 16.07
C THR A 123 13.57 2.64 15.00
N ALA A 124 13.17 1.41 15.37
CA ALA A 124 12.86 0.37 14.39
C ALA A 124 11.74 0.76 13.42
N VAL A 125 10.69 1.45 13.89
CA VAL A 125 9.60 1.93 13.04
C VAL A 125 10.08 3.10 12.15
N LYS A 126 10.87 4.05 12.68
CA LYS A 126 11.40 5.19 11.89
C LYS A 126 12.50 4.82 10.88
N THR A 127 13.13 3.64 10.97
CA THR A 127 14.12 3.18 9.99
C THR A 127 13.46 2.60 8.73
N ASN A 128 12.16 2.30 8.76
CA ASN A 128 11.40 1.82 7.61
C ASN A 128 10.66 2.98 6.92
N GLU A 129 10.82 3.15 5.62
CA GLU A 129 10.39 4.35 4.89
C GLU A 129 8.86 4.58 4.93
N VAL A 130 8.08 3.53 4.62
CA VAL A 130 6.59 3.54 4.67
C VAL A 130 6.06 4.03 6.02
N LEU A 131 6.79 3.74 7.10
CA LEU A 131 6.42 4.11 8.45
C LEU A 131 7.05 5.44 8.90
N ALA A 132 8.24 5.79 8.38
CA ALA A 132 8.90 7.06 8.63
C ALA A 132 8.07 8.24 8.13
N ASP A 133 7.51 8.15 6.91
CA ASP A 133 6.66 9.18 6.32
C ASP A 133 5.37 9.42 7.13
N SER A 134 4.89 8.41 7.86
CA SER A 134 3.73 8.52 8.75
C SER A 134 4.02 9.14 10.12
N ILE A 135 5.28 9.36 10.49
CA ILE A 135 5.68 9.82 11.84
C ILE A 135 6.13 11.27 11.83
N GLN A 136 5.38 12.13 12.52
CA GLN A 136 5.74 13.52 12.73
C GLN A 136 6.60 13.70 14.00
N GLU A 137 7.45 14.75 14.04
CA GLU A 137 8.34 15.09 15.17
C GLU A 137 7.60 15.12 16.53
N GLN A 138 6.32 15.50 16.52
CA GLN A 138 5.46 15.54 17.71
C GLN A 138 5.04 14.16 18.23
N ASP A 139 5.01 13.13 17.38
CA ASP A 139 4.60 11.76 17.69
C ASP A 139 5.72 10.98 18.36
N GLU A 140 6.97 11.28 17.99
CA GLU A 140 8.16 10.62 18.53
C GLU A 140 8.15 10.61 20.06
N GLU A 141 7.90 11.75 20.70
CA GLU A 141 7.85 11.89 22.16
C GLU A 141 6.75 11.05 22.84
N ALA A 142 5.72 10.60 22.11
CA ALA A 142 4.73 9.63 22.58
C ALA A 142 5.16 8.19 22.27
N LEU A 143 5.75 7.96 21.09
CA LEU A 143 6.29 6.67 20.64
C LEU A 143 7.50 6.19 21.47
N LYS A 144 8.23 7.08 22.17
CA LYS A 144 9.25 6.69 23.18
C LYS A 144 8.70 5.79 24.30
N TYR A 145 7.38 5.82 24.54
CA TYR A 145 6.71 4.98 25.54
C TYR A 145 6.23 3.63 24.98
N LEU A 146 6.48 3.32 23.70
CA LEU A 146 6.10 2.07 23.05
C LEU A 146 7.04 0.92 23.47
N LYS A 147 6.47 -0.07 24.16
CA LYS A 147 7.18 -1.18 24.82
C LYS A 147 7.27 -2.46 24.00
N ASP A 148 6.22 -2.70 23.21
CA ASP A 148 6.05 -3.91 22.40
C ASP A 148 5.06 -3.64 21.27
N ILE A 149 5.25 -4.30 20.13
CA ILE A 149 4.26 -4.40 19.06
C ILE A 149 4.03 -5.89 18.79
N LYS A 150 2.77 -6.31 18.83
CA LYS A 150 2.34 -7.70 18.55
C LYS A 150 1.31 -7.71 17.44
N TRP A 151 1.24 -8.82 16.73
CA TRP A 151 0.12 -9.14 15.85
C TRP A 151 -0.48 -10.49 16.22
N TYR A 152 -1.75 -10.68 15.86
CA TYR A 152 -2.49 -11.93 16.03
C TYR A 152 -3.37 -12.15 14.80
N ARG A 153 -3.44 -13.39 14.29
CA ARG A 153 -4.41 -13.81 13.27
C ARG A 153 -5.84 -13.69 13.81
N ILE A 154 -6.77 -13.21 12.98
CA ILE A 154 -8.21 -13.24 13.25
C ILE A 154 -8.83 -14.34 12.41
N ASP A 155 -9.55 -15.22 13.10
CA ASP A 155 -10.33 -16.32 12.54
C ASP A 155 -11.58 -16.48 13.39
N VAL A 156 -12.64 -15.75 13.05
CA VAL A 156 -13.92 -15.80 13.78
C VAL A 156 -15.07 -16.07 12.80
N PRO A 157 -15.95 -17.06 13.04
CA PRO A 157 -17.12 -17.27 12.19
C PRO A 157 -18.02 -16.03 12.12
N LYS A 158 -18.58 -15.73 10.93
CA LYS A 158 -19.54 -14.61 10.72
C LYS A 158 -20.92 -14.95 11.30
N ASP A 159 -21.02 -14.93 12.64
CA ASP A 159 -22.22 -15.17 13.45
C ASP A 159 -22.83 -16.59 13.34
N ASP A 160 -23.62 -17.00 14.34
CA ASP A 160 -24.23 -18.35 14.43
C ASP A 160 -25.23 -18.65 13.29
N ASN A 161 -25.60 -17.64 12.50
CA ASN A 161 -26.66 -17.69 11.49
C ASN A 161 -26.16 -17.82 10.04
N GLN A 162 -24.93 -17.42 9.71
CA GLN A 162 -24.35 -17.55 8.37
C GLN A 162 -23.35 -18.72 8.32
N LYS A 163 -23.88 -19.92 8.12
CA LYS A 163 -23.09 -21.17 8.16
C LYS A 163 -22.11 -21.32 7.00
N GLY A 164 -20.88 -20.87 7.21
CA GLY A 164 -19.72 -21.23 6.39
C GLY A 164 -18.63 -20.17 6.37
N GLU A 165 -19.01 -18.90 6.50
CA GLU A 165 -18.08 -17.78 6.39
C GLU A 165 -17.30 -17.54 7.70
N VAL A 166 -16.01 -17.27 7.54
CA VAL A 166 -15.09 -16.90 8.61
C VAL A 166 -14.55 -15.52 8.25
N THR A 167 -14.68 -14.57 9.17
CA THR A 167 -13.93 -13.32 9.09
C THR A 167 -12.45 -13.66 9.26
N LYS A 168 -11.70 -13.60 8.15
CA LYS A 168 -10.23 -13.67 8.13
C LYS A 168 -9.64 -12.29 8.50
N GLY A 169 -8.36 -12.24 8.82
CA GLY A 169 -7.60 -11.00 8.94
C GLY A 169 -6.56 -11.00 10.07
N PHE A 170 -6.19 -9.82 10.55
CA PHE A 170 -5.23 -9.69 11.64
C PHE A 170 -5.45 -8.44 12.51
N LYS A 171 -4.94 -8.50 13.73
CA LYS A 171 -4.96 -7.39 14.69
C LYS A 171 -3.56 -7.11 15.21
N LEU A 172 -3.18 -5.83 15.18
CA LEU A 172 -2.00 -5.27 15.82
C LEU A 172 -2.33 -4.77 17.24
N GLU A 173 -1.43 -4.97 18.19
CA GLU A 173 -1.46 -4.40 19.54
C GLU A 173 -0.16 -3.67 19.86
N PHE A 174 -0.25 -2.38 20.16
CA PHE A 174 0.84 -1.47 20.51
C PHE A 174 0.78 -1.20 22.01
N PHE A 175 1.76 -1.72 22.76
CA PHE A 175 1.77 -1.66 24.23
C PHE A 175 2.55 -0.44 24.71
N PHE A 176 1.88 0.48 25.42
CA PHE A 176 2.49 1.71 25.90
C PHE A 176 2.68 1.72 27.42
N ASP A 177 3.79 2.31 27.88
CA ASP A 177 3.95 2.68 29.28
C ASP A 177 3.01 3.84 29.68
N PRO A 178 2.79 4.06 30.99
CA PRO A 178 2.09 5.24 31.50
C PRO A 178 2.78 6.53 31.05
N ASN A 179 2.20 7.18 30.05
CA ASN A 179 2.79 8.30 29.31
C ASN A 179 2.03 9.61 29.57
N PRO A 180 2.59 10.79 29.22
CA PRO A 180 1.94 12.08 29.42
C PRO A 180 1.04 12.53 28.26
N TYR A 181 0.65 11.63 27.33
CA TYR A 181 -0.14 11.95 26.14
C TYR A 181 -1.57 11.39 26.19
N PHE A 182 -1.73 10.12 26.52
CA PHE A 182 -3.02 9.42 26.59
C PHE A 182 -3.08 8.39 27.74
N LYS A 183 -4.28 7.89 28.05
CA LYS A 183 -4.48 6.91 29.14
C LYS A 183 -4.34 5.45 28.70
N ASN A 184 -4.48 5.16 27.41
CA ASN A 184 -4.48 3.81 26.87
C ASN A 184 -3.13 3.12 27.13
N ALA A 185 -3.15 1.97 27.81
CA ALA A 185 -1.96 1.12 27.96
C ALA A 185 -1.72 0.21 26.73
N VAL A 186 -2.76 0.03 25.90
CA VAL A 186 -2.68 -0.65 24.60
C VAL A 186 -3.51 0.15 23.60
N LEU A 187 -2.93 0.43 22.44
CA LEU A 187 -3.67 0.85 21.24
C LEU A 187 -3.74 -0.33 20.28
N THR A 188 -4.86 -0.49 19.58
CA THR A 188 -5.08 -1.65 18.68
C THR A 188 -5.58 -1.20 17.32
N LYS A 189 -5.13 -1.90 16.29
CA LYS A 189 -5.59 -1.73 14.90
C LYS A 189 -5.93 -3.10 14.35
N THR A 190 -7.08 -3.23 13.71
CA THR A 190 -7.63 -4.50 13.24
C THR A 190 -8.01 -4.37 11.78
N TYR A 191 -7.56 -5.31 10.95
CA TYR A 191 -7.95 -5.45 9.56
C TYR A 191 -8.74 -6.73 9.41
N PHE A 192 -9.94 -6.60 8.87
CA PHE A 192 -10.81 -7.70 8.47
C PHE A 192 -10.71 -7.84 6.96
N MET A 193 -10.44 -9.05 6.49
CA MET A 193 -10.16 -9.31 5.08
C MET A 193 -11.22 -10.25 4.51
N ILE A 194 -11.61 -10.02 3.26
CA ILE A 194 -12.51 -10.93 2.52
C ILE A 194 -11.77 -12.27 2.31
N ASP A 195 -10.48 -12.21 1.97
CA ASP A 195 -9.61 -13.37 1.90
C ASP A 195 -8.21 -13.12 2.54
N GLU A 196 -7.48 -14.19 2.89
CA GLU A 196 -6.09 -14.21 3.40
C GLU A 196 -5.11 -14.66 2.30
N ASP A 197 -5.64 -15.21 1.21
CA ASP A 197 -4.93 -15.69 0.05
C ASP A 197 -4.90 -14.60 -1.05
N GLU A 198 -6.01 -13.85 -1.23
CA GLU A 198 -6.05 -12.53 -1.89
C GLU A 198 -6.34 -11.44 -0.83
N PRO A 199 -5.42 -10.49 -0.55
CA PRO A 199 -5.53 -9.58 0.60
C PRO A 199 -6.50 -8.40 0.38
N ILE A 200 -7.76 -8.69 0.06
CA ILE A 200 -8.82 -7.70 -0.14
C ILE A 200 -9.36 -7.24 1.23
N LEU A 201 -9.15 -5.97 1.56
CA LEU A 201 -9.60 -5.36 2.82
C LEU A 201 -11.13 -5.20 2.85
N GLU A 202 -11.80 -5.90 3.77
CA GLU A 202 -13.24 -5.71 4.05
C GLU A 202 -13.46 -4.48 4.94
N LYS A 203 -12.66 -4.33 6.00
CA LYS A 203 -12.77 -3.22 6.97
C LYS A 203 -11.55 -3.06 7.86
N ALA A 204 -11.15 -1.81 8.12
CA ALA A 204 -10.25 -1.46 9.21
C ALA A 204 -11.02 -0.97 10.46
N ILE A 205 -10.54 -1.30 11.66
CA ILE A 205 -11.02 -0.75 12.95
C ILE A 205 -9.82 -0.41 13.83
N GLY A 206 -9.70 0.86 14.21
CA GLY A 206 -8.68 1.36 15.14
C GLY A 206 -9.14 1.42 16.61
N THR A 207 -8.52 2.27 17.42
CA THR A 207 -8.80 2.42 18.86
C THR A 207 -8.89 3.90 19.22
N GLU A 208 -10.02 4.33 19.79
CA GLU A 208 -10.17 5.70 20.30
C GLU A 208 -9.12 6.01 21.38
N ILE A 209 -8.30 7.03 21.13
CA ILE A 209 -7.20 7.43 22.02
C ILE A 209 -7.73 8.39 23.09
N GLU A 210 -7.66 7.99 24.35
CA GLU A 210 -8.04 8.79 25.51
C GLU A 210 -6.98 9.86 25.84
N TRP A 211 -6.80 10.82 24.94
CA TRP A 211 -5.85 11.93 25.08
C TRP A 211 -6.07 12.75 26.37
N TYR A 212 -4.97 13.19 26.99
CA TYR A 212 -5.02 14.17 28.07
C TYR A 212 -5.35 15.59 27.54
N PRO A 213 -5.87 16.51 28.39
CA PRO A 213 -6.26 17.84 27.95
C PRO A 213 -5.11 18.65 27.33
N GLY A 214 -5.21 18.92 26.01
CA GLY A 214 -4.18 19.63 25.26
C GLY A 214 -2.97 18.77 24.85
N LYS A 215 -3.15 17.45 24.79
CA LYS A 215 -2.13 16.47 24.38
C LYS A 215 -2.48 15.66 23.13
N CYS A 216 -3.64 15.90 22.52
CA CYS A 216 -4.01 15.34 21.22
C CYS A 216 -2.99 15.76 20.16
N LEU A 217 -2.44 14.80 19.42
CA LEU A 217 -1.46 15.03 18.36
C LEU A 217 -2.11 15.10 16.97
N THR A 218 -3.25 14.43 16.79
CA THR A 218 -4.04 14.40 15.54
C THR A 218 -4.94 15.63 15.33
N GLU A 219 -5.08 16.52 16.33
CA GLU A 219 -6.00 17.66 16.29
C GLU A 219 -5.38 19.01 16.71
N LYS A 220 -5.61 20.05 15.91
CA LYS A 220 -5.12 21.42 16.15
C LYS A 220 -6.26 22.40 16.46
N ILE A 221 -6.31 22.89 17.70
CA ILE A 221 -7.40 23.75 18.20
C ILE A 221 -7.19 25.22 17.80
N LEU A 222 -7.86 25.66 16.73
CA LEU A 222 -7.83 27.04 16.23
C LEU A 222 -8.86 27.95 16.93
N LYS A 223 -8.36 28.87 17.77
CA LYS A 223 -9.19 29.85 18.52
C LYS A 223 -9.51 31.08 17.66
N LYS A 224 -10.70 31.13 17.04
CA LYS A 224 -11.15 32.29 16.25
C LYS A 224 -11.60 33.43 17.18
N LYS A 225 -11.05 34.64 16.97
CA LYS A 225 -11.46 35.86 17.69
C LYS A 225 -12.95 36.16 17.42
N PRO A 226 -13.77 36.49 18.43
CA PRO A 226 -15.19 36.76 18.22
C PRO A 226 -15.41 38.00 17.34
N LYS A 227 -16.44 37.97 16.48
CA LYS A 227 -16.78 39.10 15.58
C LYS A 227 -17.02 40.38 16.40
N LYS A 228 -16.34 41.45 16.00
CA LYS A 228 -16.30 42.77 16.68
C LYS A 228 -17.69 43.41 16.74
N GLY A 229 -18.43 43.16 17.82
CA GLY A 229 -19.76 43.71 18.06
C GLY A 229 -20.58 42.96 19.13
N SER A 230 -20.38 41.65 19.29
CA SER A 230 -21.10 40.89 20.33
C SER A 230 -20.46 41.08 21.72
N LYS A 231 -21.24 41.61 22.67
CA LYS A 231 -20.75 41.94 24.03
C LYS A 231 -20.58 40.73 24.97
N ASN A 232 -20.97 39.52 24.56
CA ASN A 232 -20.91 38.29 25.36
C ASN A 232 -20.63 37.03 24.51
N ALA A 233 -19.92 37.15 23.39
CA ALA A 233 -19.56 35.98 22.58
C ALA A 233 -18.47 35.14 23.27
N LYS A 234 -18.79 33.86 23.58
CA LYS A 234 -17.76 32.84 23.88
C LYS A 234 -16.80 32.71 22.69
N PRO A 235 -15.50 32.42 22.91
CA PRO A 235 -14.57 32.17 21.82
C PRO A 235 -14.99 30.92 21.05
N ILE A 236 -15.11 31.04 19.72
CA ILE A 236 -15.37 29.89 18.85
C ILE A 236 -14.04 29.18 18.61
N THR A 237 -13.98 27.92 19.01
CA THR A 237 -12.90 27.00 18.65
C THR A 237 -13.34 26.22 17.42
N LYS A 238 -12.50 26.19 16.38
CA LYS A 238 -12.57 25.19 15.31
C LYS A 238 -11.44 24.21 15.58
N THR A 239 -11.71 22.92 15.54
CA THR A 239 -10.65 21.92 15.46
C THR A 239 -10.35 21.64 13.99
N GLU A 240 -9.14 21.20 13.70
CA GLU A 240 -8.63 20.88 12.39
C GLU A 240 -7.77 19.65 12.57
N THR A 241 -8.02 18.59 11.80
CA THR A 241 -7.14 17.43 11.75
C THR A 241 -5.75 17.87 11.28
N VAL A 242 -4.74 17.21 11.81
CA VAL A 242 -3.35 17.39 11.39
C VAL A 242 -2.69 16.03 11.24
N ASP A 243 -1.66 16.00 10.41
CA ASP A 243 -0.90 14.79 10.22
C ASP A 243 -0.16 14.37 11.51
N SER A 244 -0.13 13.06 11.72
CA SER A 244 0.33 12.38 12.93
C SER A 244 0.16 10.87 12.75
N PHE A 245 1.16 10.08 13.16
CA PHE A 245 1.12 8.62 13.19
C PHE A 245 -0.13 8.09 13.89
N PHE A 246 -0.63 8.81 14.90
CA PHE A 246 -1.78 8.38 15.68
C PHE A 246 -3.12 8.45 14.92
N ASN A 247 -3.15 9.02 13.71
CA ASN A 247 -4.27 8.88 12.77
C ASN A 247 -4.47 7.42 12.33
N PHE A 248 -3.43 6.58 12.36
CA PHE A 248 -3.51 5.13 12.08
C PHE A 248 -4.50 4.38 12.99
N PHE A 249 -4.84 4.92 14.17
CA PHE A 249 -5.85 4.36 15.07
C PHE A 249 -7.26 4.91 14.83
N SER A 250 -7.44 5.72 13.78
CA SER A 250 -8.70 6.28 13.29
C SER A 250 -8.76 6.10 11.75
N PRO A 251 -8.82 4.84 11.25
CA PRO A 251 -8.76 4.56 9.82
C PRO A 251 -9.95 5.19 9.05
N PRO A 252 -9.84 5.34 7.71
CA PRO A 252 -10.94 5.86 6.89
C PRO A 252 -12.22 5.03 7.05
N GLU A 253 -13.36 5.71 7.15
CA GLU A 253 -14.68 5.06 7.17
C GLU A 253 -15.28 5.01 5.76
N VAL A 254 -15.57 3.81 5.27
CA VAL A 254 -16.37 3.61 4.04
C VAL A 254 -17.83 4.01 4.34
N PRO A 255 -18.45 4.91 3.56
CA PRO A 255 -19.86 5.24 3.71
C PRO A 255 -20.79 4.06 3.37
N ASP A 256 -21.93 3.93 4.07
CA ASP A 256 -22.89 2.83 3.85
C ASP A 256 -23.72 2.95 2.55
N ASP A 257 -23.66 4.08 1.83
CA ASP A 257 -24.43 4.38 0.61
C ASP A 257 -23.47 4.83 -0.54
N ASP A 258 -23.17 3.92 -1.48
CA ASP A 258 -22.27 4.19 -2.62
C ASP A 258 -22.83 5.23 -3.63
N GLU A 259 -24.16 5.43 -3.67
CA GLU A 259 -24.84 6.16 -4.75
C GLU A 259 -24.64 7.69 -4.73
N ASP A 260 -24.11 8.26 -3.63
CA ASP A 260 -23.93 9.71 -3.42
C ASP A 260 -22.44 10.15 -3.33
N ILE A 261 -21.47 9.24 -3.56
CA ILE A 261 -20.02 9.55 -3.53
C ILE A 261 -19.57 10.06 -4.91
N GLU A 262 -18.85 11.19 -4.96
CA GLU A 262 -18.21 11.68 -6.19
C GLU A 262 -16.98 10.80 -6.55
N GLU A 263 -16.81 10.44 -7.83
CA GLU A 263 -15.79 9.48 -8.32
C GLU A 263 -14.36 9.81 -7.80
N GLU A 264 -13.96 11.08 -7.88
CA GLU A 264 -12.70 11.63 -7.35
C GLU A 264 -12.52 11.41 -5.83
N ALA A 265 -13.61 11.45 -5.05
CA ALA A 265 -13.59 11.21 -3.61
C ALA A 265 -13.61 9.71 -3.24
N ALA A 266 -14.13 8.84 -4.13
CA ALA A 266 -14.00 7.40 -3.98
C ALA A 266 -12.55 6.94 -4.25
N GLU A 267 -11.90 7.50 -5.28
CA GLU A 267 -10.47 7.28 -5.56
C GLU A 267 -9.57 7.77 -4.39
N GLU A 268 -9.81 8.98 -3.85
CA GLU A 268 -9.08 9.48 -2.67
C GLU A 268 -9.27 8.58 -1.44
N LEU A 269 -10.51 8.10 -1.19
CA LEU A 269 -10.80 7.18 -0.09
C LEU A 269 -10.10 5.82 -0.25
N GLN A 270 -10.10 5.26 -1.46
CA GLN A 270 -9.42 4.00 -1.76
C GLN A 270 -7.92 4.11 -1.52
N ALA A 271 -7.27 5.17 -2.02
CA ALA A 271 -5.84 5.39 -1.82
C ALA A 271 -5.47 5.55 -0.33
N LEU A 272 -6.32 6.21 0.47
CA LEU A 272 -6.13 6.33 1.92
C LEU A 272 -6.32 4.98 2.65
N MET A 273 -7.19 4.10 2.16
CA MET A 273 -7.37 2.75 2.71
C MET A 273 -6.22 1.80 2.34
N GLU A 274 -5.68 1.92 1.13
CA GLU A 274 -4.50 1.18 0.66
C GLU A 274 -3.26 1.59 1.47
N GLN A 275 -3.00 2.90 1.62
CA GLN A 275 -1.92 3.41 2.47
C GLN A 275 -2.07 2.97 3.94
N ASP A 276 -3.30 2.99 4.50
CA ASP A 276 -3.58 2.52 5.86
C ASP A 276 -3.37 1.00 6.00
N TYR A 277 -3.60 0.22 4.95
CA TYR A 277 -3.30 -1.21 4.92
C TYR A 277 -1.80 -1.48 4.83
N ASP A 278 -1.05 -0.76 3.98
CA ASP A 278 0.39 -0.94 3.78
C ASP A 278 1.22 -0.65 5.04
N VAL A 279 0.83 0.38 5.80
CA VAL A 279 1.38 0.64 7.14
C VAL A 279 1.11 -0.56 8.08
N GLY A 280 -0.08 -1.18 7.97
CA GLY A 280 -0.48 -2.34 8.78
C GLY A 280 0.24 -3.64 8.42
N SER A 281 0.35 -3.96 7.13
CA SER A 281 1.04 -5.14 6.59
C SER A 281 2.54 -5.03 6.85
N THR A 282 3.16 -3.87 6.60
CA THR A 282 4.57 -3.59 6.88
C THR A 282 4.90 -3.81 8.36
N ILE A 283 4.03 -3.37 9.28
CA ILE A 283 4.22 -3.64 10.72
C ILE A 283 4.11 -5.14 11.04
N ARG A 284 3.12 -5.84 10.47
CA ARG A 284 2.91 -7.30 10.66
C ARG A 284 4.09 -8.14 10.15
N GLU A 285 4.61 -7.80 8.98
CA GLU A 285 5.44 -8.69 8.15
C GLU A 285 6.91 -8.27 8.09
N LYS A 286 7.22 -6.97 7.95
CA LYS A 286 8.61 -6.45 8.03
C LYS A 286 9.01 -6.16 9.49
N ILE A 287 8.26 -5.31 10.22
CA ILE A 287 8.72 -4.80 11.52
C ILE A 287 8.66 -5.84 12.63
N ILE A 288 7.51 -6.47 12.92
CA ILE A 288 7.41 -7.36 14.09
C ILE A 288 8.36 -8.57 14.02
N PRO A 289 8.63 -9.20 12.86
CA PRO A 289 9.62 -10.27 12.77
C PRO A 289 11.06 -9.74 12.80
N HIS A 290 11.39 -8.68 12.04
CA HIS A 290 12.77 -8.19 11.86
C HIS A 290 13.14 -6.97 12.71
N ALA A 291 12.39 -6.68 13.78
CA ALA A 291 12.53 -5.45 14.60
C ALA A 291 13.97 -5.11 15.05
N VAL A 292 14.83 -6.11 15.25
CA VAL A 292 16.23 -5.88 15.63
C VAL A 292 17.05 -5.33 14.44
N SER A 293 16.87 -5.89 13.24
CA SER A 293 17.56 -5.42 12.02
C SER A 293 17.01 -4.08 11.52
N TRP A 294 15.74 -3.76 11.81
CA TRP A 294 15.20 -2.40 11.66
C TRP A 294 15.75 -1.42 12.71
N PHE A 295 16.00 -1.88 13.94
CA PHE A 295 16.64 -1.07 14.99
C PHE A 295 18.13 -0.79 14.70
N THR A 296 18.88 -1.76 14.15
CA THR A 296 20.30 -1.58 13.79
C THR A 296 20.51 -0.90 12.43
N GLY A 297 19.49 -0.89 11.56
CA GLY A 297 19.58 -0.36 10.20
C GLY A 297 20.09 -1.35 9.16
N GLU A 298 20.29 -2.62 9.53
CA GLU A 298 20.62 -3.72 8.61
C GLU A 298 19.50 -3.92 7.58
N ALA A 299 18.24 -3.96 8.01
CA ALA A 299 17.10 -4.27 7.15
C ALA A 299 16.86 -3.20 6.05
N ALA A 300 17.25 -1.94 6.29
CA ALA A 300 17.19 -0.87 5.31
C ALA A 300 18.36 -0.90 4.31
N GLN A 301 19.44 -1.63 4.59
CA GLN A 301 20.56 -1.83 3.66
C GLN A 301 20.34 -3.07 2.79
N ASP A 302 19.67 -4.10 3.32
CA ASP A 302 19.28 -5.29 2.56
C ASP A 302 18.20 -4.97 1.50
N ASP A 303 17.25 -4.06 1.79
CA ASP A 303 16.27 -3.58 0.80
C ASP A 303 16.94 -2.70 -0.31
N ASP A 304 18.00 -1.93 0.00
CA ASP A 304 18.75 -1.05 -0.95
C ASP A 304 19.68 -1.83 -1.90
N PHE A 305 20.28 -2.93 -1.43
CA PHE A 305 21.11 -3.81 -2.26
C PHE A 305 20.32 -4.75 -3.18
N GLY A 306 18.99 -4.82 -3.04
CA GLY A 306 18.12 -5.70 -3.84
C GLY A 306 17.93 -5.26 -5.29
N ASP A 307 18.21 -3.98 -5.61
CA ASP A 307 17.90 -3.34 -6.89
C ASP A 307 19.14 -3.13 -7.79
N LEU A 308 20.29 -3.73 -7.42
CA LEU A 308 21.61 -3.50 -8.04
C LEU A 308 22.16 -4.69 -8.86
N ASP A 309 21.37 -5.73 -9.12
CA ASP A 309 21.83 -7.00 -9.74
C ASP A 309 21.24 -7.24 -11.16
N ASP A 310 20.60 -6.25 -11.79
CA ASP A 310 19.89 -6.38 -13.09
C ASP A 310 20.17 -5.25 -14.13
N GLU A 311 21.00 -4.23 -13.83
CA GLU A 311 21.39 -3.13 -14.76
C GLU A 311 22.92 -3.01 -15.03
N ASP A 312 23.69 -4.10 -15.03
CA ASP A 312 25.14 -4.05 -15.37
C ASP A 312 25.60 -5.22 -16.28
N ILE A 313 24.77 -5.56 -17.27
CA ILE A 313 25.18 -6.30 -18.47
C ILE A 313 25.17 -5.32 -19.66
N GLU A 314 26.23 -4.53 -19.78
CA GLU A 314 26.58 -3.89 -21.06
C GLU A 314 26.95 -5.02 -22.05
N ASP A 315 26.04 -5.34 -22.97
CA ASP A 315 26.22 -6.38 -23.99
C ASP A 315 27.16 -5.84 -25.09
N ASP A 316 28.47 -5.95 -24.84
CA ASP A 316 29.58 -5.46 -25.66
C ASP A 316 29.76 -6.35 -26.92
N GLU A 317 28.73 -6.45 -27.76
CA GLU A 317 28.78 -7.17 -29.04
C GLU A 317 29.59 -6.37 -30.08
N ASP A 318 30.87 -6.72 -30.23
CA ASP A 318 31.76 -6.29 -31.31
C ASP A 318 31.16 -6.63 -32.70
N GLU A 319 30.44 -5.69 -33.34
CA GLU A 319 30.14 -5.75 -34.78
C GLU A 319 31.41 -5.47 -35.61
N ASP A 320 32.23 -6.51 -35.82
CA ASP A 320 33.40 -6.50 -36.71
C ASP A 320 32.96 -6.31 -38.19
N ASP A 321 33.67 -5.42 -38.89
CA ASP A 321 33.39 -4.93 -40.24
C ASP A 321 34.09 -5.80 -41.31
N ASP A 322 33.35 -6.34 -42.28
CA ASP A 322 33.89 -7.03 -43.48
C ASP A 322 32.96 -6.81 -44.70
N ASP A 323 33.32 -5.84 -45.55
CA ASP A 323 32.79 -5.63 -46.91
C ASP A 323 33.06 -6.85 -47.83
N ASP A 324 32.14 -7.15 -48.75
CA ASP A 324 32.49 -7.73 -50.06
C ASP A 324 31.40 -7.33 -51.10
N GLU A 325 31.81 -6.74 -52.23
CA GLU A 325 30.93 -6.23 -53.31
C GLU A 325 30.66 -7.31 -54.41
N ASP A 326 30.17 -6.87 -55.57
CA ASP A 326 30.07 -7.59 -56.87
C ASP A 326 29.00 -8.72 -57.02
N GLU A 327 28.31 -8.90 -58.17
CA GLU A 327 27.86 -7.99 -59.26
C GLU A 327 26.87 -8.78 -60.18
N GLU A 328 26.05 -8.09 -60.99
CA GLU A 328 25.37 -8.56 -62.25
C GLU A 328 24.37 -9.79 -62.19
N ASP A 329 23.37 -9.97 -63.07
CA ASP A 329 22.45 -9.06 -63.82
C ASP A 329 21.26 -9.91 -64.42
N GLU A 330 20.57 -9.42 -65.47
CA GLU A 330 19.63 -10.13 -66.42
C GLU A 330 18.10 -10.17 -66.12
N ASP A 331 17.43 -9.05 -66.42
CA ASP A 331 16.34 -8.83 -67.42
C ASP A 331 15.30 -9.91 -67.86
N GLU A 332 14.04 -9.45 -68.01
CA GLU A 332 13.08 -9.55 -69.17
C GLU A 332 11.66 -9.15 -68.63
N GLU A 333 11.02 -8.05 -69.04
CA GLU A 333 10.22 -7.81 -70.28
C GLU A 333 8.97 -8.76 -70.41
N ASP A 334 7.75 -8.34 -70.79
CA ASP A 334 7.23 -7.07 -71.37
C ASP A 334 5.69 -6.89 -71.12
N ASP A 335 5.04 -6.00 -71.90
CA ASP A 335 3.60 -5.92 -72.32
C ASP A 335 2.61 -4.98 -71.56
N ASP A 336 2.76 -3.67 -71.85
CA ASP A 336 1.88 -2.84 -72.73
C ASP A 336 0.52 -2.14 -72.37
N GLU A 337 0.21 -1.15 -73.24
CA GLU A 337 -1.04 -0.38 -73.55
C GLU A 337 -1.57 0.76 -72.60
N ASP A 338 -1.14 2.00 -72.91
CA ASP A 338 -1.93 3.23 -73.24
C ASP A 338 -2.99 3.85 -72.26
N ASP A 339 -3.35 5.15 -72.30
CA ASP A 339 -3.22 6.19 -73.34
C ASP A 339 -3.15 7.67 -72.79
N ASP A 340 -2.74 8.62 -73.65
CA ASP A 340 -2.65 10.11 -73.66
C ASP A 340 -3.31 11.00 -72.53
N VAL A 341 -2.68 12.05 -71.92
CA VAL A 341 -2.25 13.42 -72.41
C VAL A 341 -3.39 14.50 -72.42
N ASP A 342 -3.31 15.82 -72.11
CA ASP A 342 -2.31 16.87 -71.68
C ASP A 342 -3.01 17.84 -70.64
N GLU A 343 -2.82 19.16 -70.38
CA GLU A 343 -1.99 20.28 -70.90
C GLU A 343 -1.47 21.21 -69.76
N LYS A 344 -0.32 20.84 -69.17
CA LYS A 344 0.73 21.77 -68.67
C LYS A 344 0.32 22.76 -67.52
N ARG A 345 1.16 23.67 -66.95
CA ARG A 345 2.50 24.18 -67.34
C ARG A 345 3.28 24.85 -66.19
N THR A 346 4.59 24.56 -66.10
CA THR A 346 5.73 25.42 -65.64
C THR A 346 5.78 25.97 -64.19
N LYS A 347 6.87 25.72 -63.41
CA LYS A 347 8.22 26.40 -63.37
C LYS A 347 8.19 27.76 -62.59
N SER A 348 9.17 28.19 -61.78
CA SER A 348 10.60 27.81 -61.68
C SER A 348 11.26 28.22 -60.33
N GLN A 349 12.34 27.52 -59.92
CA GLN A 349 13.55 28.04 -59.21
C GLN A 349 13.41 28.60 -57.76
N LYS A 350 14.24 28.16 -56.78
CA LYS A 350 15.67 28.49 -56.49
C LYS A 350 15.89 29.99 -56.16
N LYS A 351 16.72 30.42 -55.18
CA LYS A 351 17.83 29.77 -54.42
C LYS A 351 18.25 30.62 -53.19
N GLY A 352 19.09 30.08 -52.28
CA GLY A 352 19.94 30.84 -51.34
C GLY A 352 19.53 30.71 -49.87
N SER A 353 20.23 30.00 -48.95
CA SER A 353 21.63 30.10 -48.48
C SER A 353 21.86 31.32 -47.56
N ALA A 354 21.92 31.12 -46.23
CA ALA A 354 23.11 30.81 -45.40
C ALA A 354 23.84 32.10 -44.91
N LYS A 355 24.58 32.19 -43.77
CA LYS A 355 25.09 31.20 -42.80
C LYS A 355 25.54 31.94 -41.50
N THR A 356 25.43 31.33 -40.28
CA THR A 356 26.39 31.35 -39.09
C THR A 356 27.06 32.66 -38.58
N ILE A 357 27.53 32.88 -37.32
CA ILE A 357 27.62 32.14 -36.03
C ILE A 357 27.96 33.12 -34.87
N GLY A 358 27.65 32.77 -33.60
CA GLY A 358 28.39 33.15 -32.37
C GLY A 358 28.28 34.60 -31.82
N GLU A 359 28.68 34.91 -30.56
CA GLU A 359 28.94 34.07 -29.37
C GLU A 359 29.06 34.94 -28.08
N ALA A 360 29.10 34.29 -26.90
CA ALA A 360 29.63 34.75 -25.60
C ALA A 360 28.86 35.78 -24.70
N GLN A 361 29.17 35.71 -23.39
CA GLN A 361 28.66 36.47 -22.23
C GLN A 361 29.74 37.53 -21.77
N PRO A 362 29.82 38.12 -20.53
CA PRO A 362 28.96 38.10 -19.32
C PRO A 362 28.82 39.42 -18.49
N ALA A 363 28.15 39.31 -17.32
CA ALA A 363 28.41 39.98 -16.02
C ALA A 363 27.83 41.38 -15.64
N GLY A 364 27.55 41.55 -14.31
CA GLY A 364 27.23 42.80 -13.59
C GLY A 364 25.73 43.12 -13.40
N GLU A 365 25.22 43.70 -12.30
CA GLU A 365 25.75 44.07 -10.96
C GLU A 365 24.60 44.01 -9.89
N ARG A 366 24.82 44.46 -8.63
CA ARG A 366 23.85 44.39 -7.49
C ARG A 366 23.12 45.75 -7.17
N PRO A 367 22.80 46.18 -5.92
CA PRO A 367 21.42 46.48 -5.51
C PRO A 367 21.23 47.93 -4.99
N PRO A 368 20.15 48.21 -4.23
CA PRO A 368 20.38 48.87 -2.93
C PRO A 368 19.48 48.38 -1.77
N GLU A 369 19.87 48.74 -0.55
CA GLU A 369 19.21 48.39 0.71
C GLU A 369 18.29 49.51 1.29
N CYS A 370 17.61 49.15 2.40
CA CYS A 370 17.46 49.96 3.62
C CYS A 370 16.34 51.03 3.71
N LYS A 371 15.39 50.79 4.64
CA LYS A 371 15.39 51.50 5.94
C LYS A 371 14.39 50.96 6.97
N GLN A 372 14.76 51.10 8.25
CA GLN A 372 13.86 51.03 9.41
C GLN A 372 13.28 52.42 9.70
N GLN A 373 12.02 52.48 10.17
CA GLN A 373 11.60 53.32 11.30
C GLN A 373 10.27 52.84 11.89
#